data_AF-A0A7V2H8K7-F1
#
_entry.id   AF-A0A7V2H8K7-F1
#
_cell.length_a   1.000
_cell.length_b   1.000
_cell.length_c   1.000
_cell.angle_alpha   90.00
_cell.angle_beta   90.00
_cell.angle_gamma   90.00
#
_symmetry.space_group_name_H-M   'P 1'
#
loop_
_entity.id
_entity.type
_entity.pdbx_description
1 polymer ?
#
loop_
_entity_poly.entity_id
_entity_poly.type
_entity_poly.pdbx_seq_one_letter_code
_entity_poly.pdbx_strand_id
1 'polypeptide(L)'
;CNTDFTAKSEPVAKILQKAVDKLLKNPTADLSADAEIKTELTNVAQTTGENVQLSKAVALTNPGGVTGAYVYVATGKIAVIMSLNGKADDALFTGLGGHIAFHKPLGMTRADVPADLVEKERAFAVEQAKATGKPQQIAEKIAEGKLNAFFAEKVLLDQPFFNSQVFDGKVGDMLKKGGAELVKYELVEVGK
;
A
#
# COMPACT_ATOMS: atom_id res chain seq x y z
N CYS A 1 -7.32 14.86 -12.75
CA CYS A 1 -8.43 15.83 -12.85
C CYS A 1 -8.70 16.39 -11.46
N ASN A 2 -9.42 17.51 -11.39
CA ASN A 2 -9.63 18.24 -10.14
C ASN A 2 -11.01 17.97 -9.53
N THR A 3 -11.96 17.46 -10.30
CA THR A 3 -13.31 17.14 -9.80
C THR A 3 -13.66 15.67 -9.90
N ASP A 4 -14.52 15.22 -8.99
CA ASP A 4 -15.11 13.88 -9.00
C ASP A 4 -16.06 13.70 -10.20
N PHE A 5 -16.63 14.79 -10.76
CA PHE A 5 -17.49 14.75 -11.95
C PHE A 5 -16.69 14.31 -13.18
N THR A 6 -15.55 14.97 -13.42
CA THR A 6 -14.65 14.60 -14.51
C THR A 6 -14.06 13.20 -14.30
N ALA A 7 -13.65 12.86 -13.07
CA ALA A 7 -13.10 11.54 -12.74
C ALA A 7 -14.06 10.38 -13.04
N LYS A 8 -15.37 10.59 -12.85
CA LYS A 8 -16.42 9.57 -13.06
C LYS A 8 -17.02 9.59 -14.46
N SER A 9 -16.52 10.44 -15.36
CA SER A 9 -17.03 10.56 -16.72
C SER A 9 -16.66 9.34 -17.58
N GLU A 10 -17.52 9.00 -18.54
CA GLU A 10 -17.29 7.89 -19.47
C GLU A 10 -15.97 8.03 -20.27
N PRO A 11 -15.56 9.23 -20.76
CA PRO A 11 -14.27 9.39 -21.41
C PRO A 11 -13.08 8.98 -20.54
N VAL A 12 -13.07 9.37 -19.26
CA VAL A 12 -12.00 9.00 -18.32
C VAL A 12 -12.01 7.49 -18.07
N ALA A 13 -13.18 6.89 -17.88
CA ALA A 13 -13.30 5.43 -17.70
C ALA A 13 -12.73 4.65 -18.90
N LYS A 14 -12.97 5.12 -20.14
CA LYS A 14 -12.40 4.50 -21.36
C LYS A 14 -10.89 4.62 -21.43
N ILE A 15 -10.33 5.79 -21.09
CA ILE A 15 -8.88 5.99 -21.03
C ILE A 15 -8.24 5.06 -20.01
N LEU A 16 -8.85 4.92 -18.82
CA LEU A 16 -8.36 4.03 -17.77
C LEU A 16 -8.42 2.56 -18.20
N GLN A 17 -9.50 2.12 -18.83
CA GLN A 17 -9.59 0.76 -19.36
C GLN A 17 -8.48 0.48 -20.39
N LYS A 18 -8.25 1.42 -21.31
CA LYS A 18 -7.17 1.32 -22.31
C LYS A 18 -5.78 1.25 -21.66
N ALA A 19 -5.54 2.08 -20.63
CA ALA A 19 -4.31 2.04 -19.85
C ALA A 19 -4.09 0.67 -19.19
N VAL A 20 -5.14 0.10 -18.57
CA VAL A 20 -5.11 -1.24 -17.98
C VAL A 20 -4.82 -2.29 -19.05
N ASP A 21 -5.50 -2.26 -20.20
CA ASP A 21 -5.29 -3.22 -21.29
C ASP A 21 -3.86 -3.20 -21.83
N LYS A 22 -3.24 -2.00 -21.90
CA LYS A 22 -1.83 -1.86 -22.29
C LYS A 22 -0.89 -2.48 -21.26
N LEU A 23 -1.14 -2.27 -19.97
CA LEU A 23 -0.35 -2.87 -18.89
C LEU A 23 -0.52 -4.39 -18.81
N LEU A 24 -1.71 -4.92 -19.06
CA LEU A 24 -1.93 -6.37 -19.09
C LEU A 24 -1.14 -7.04 -20.20
N LYS A 25 -0.87 -6.34 -21.32
CA LYS A 25 -0.03 -6.83 -22.43
C LYS A 25 1.46 -6.59 -22.19
N ASN A 26 1.82 -5.46 -21.58
CA ASN A 26 3.19 -5.09 -21.25
C ASN A 26 3.22 -4.45 -19.86
N PRO A 27 3.44 -5.25 -18.80
CA PRO A 27 3.43 -4.78 -17.40
C PRO A 27 4.47 -3.70 -17.09
N THR A 28 5.49 -3.56 -17.92
CA THR A 28 6.57 -2.58 -17.79
C THR A 28 6.38 -1.35 -18.68
N ALA A 29 5.24 -1.22 -19.37
CA ALA A 29 4.99 -0.09 -20.26
C ALA A 29 4.95 1.24 -19.48
N ASP A 30 5.70 2.23 -19.97
CA ASP A 30 5.60 3.61 -19.49
C ASP A 30 4.38 4.30 -20.15
N LEU A 31 3.25 4.24 -19.46
CA LEU A 31 2.03 4.90 -19.91
C LEU A 31 2.13 6.43 -19.89
N SER A 32 3.08 7.00 -19.14
CA SER A 32 3.29 8.46 -19.12
C SER A 32 3.89 8.97 -20.42
N ALA A 33 4.44 8.10 -21.26
CA ALA A 33 4.96 8.41 -22.59
C ALA A 33 3.98 8.06 -23.73
N ASP A 34 2.87 7.38 -23.43
CA ASP A 34 1.96 6.85 -24.44
C ASP A 34 1.18 7.96 -25.17
N ALA A 35 1.42 8.09 -26.48
CA ALA A 35 0.88 9.17 -27.30
C ALA A 35 -0.65 9.15 -27.39
N GLU A 36 -1.25 7.95 -27.46
CA GLU A 36 -2.70 7.79 -27.56
C GLU A 36 -3.38 8.21 -26.26
N ILE A 37 -2.89 7.74 -25.11
CA ILE A 37 -3.41 8.13 -23.80
C ILE A 37 -3.27 9.64 -23.60
N LYS A 38 -2.13 10.24 -23.99
CA LYS A 38 -1.93 11.70 -23.91
C LYS A 38 -2.92 12.48 -24.74
N THR A 39 -3.15 12.07 -25.99
CA THR A 39 -4.13 12.73 -26.86
C THR A 39 -5.52 12.67 -26.25
N GLU A 40 -5.94 11.51 -25.75
CA GLU A 40 -7.27 11.38 -25.14
C GLU A 40 -7.42 12.20 -23.85
N LEU A 41 -6.40 12.19 -22.98
CA LEU A 41 -6.40 13.05 -21.77
C LEU A 41 -6.47 14.54 -22.13
N THR A 42 -5.78 14.95 -23.20
CA THR A 42 -5.81 16.33 -23.71
C THR A 42 -7.21 16.70 -24.19
N ASN A 43 -7.90 15.80 -24.90
CA ASN A 43 -9.27 16.03 -25.35
C ASN A 43 -10.23 16.19 -24.16
N VAL A 44 -10.10 15.35 -23.13
CA VAL A 44 -10.88 15.50 -21.90
C VAL A 44 -10.58 16.84 -21.23
N ALA A 45 -9.31 17.24 -21.13
CA ALA A 45 -8.93 18.52 -20.55
C ALA A 45 -9.53 19.71 -21.32
N GLN A 46 -9.53 19.68 -22.66
CA GLN A 46 -10.12 20.73 -23.49
C GLN A 46 -11.64 20.83 -23.32
N THR A 47 -12.33 19.70 -23.24
CA THR A 47 -13.80 19.68 -23.10
C THR A 47 -14.28 20.06 -21.70
N THR A 48 -13.51 19.71 -20.66
CA THR A 48 -13.89 19.97 -19.26
C THR A 48 -13.31 21.27 -18.70
N GLY A 49 -12.28 21.83 -19.34
CA GLY A 49 -11.51 22.95 -18.80
C GLY A 49 -10.65 22.58 -17.58
N GLU A 50 -10.52 21.29 -17.26
CA GLU A 50 -9.72 20.81 -16.13
C GLU A 50 -8.34 20.29 -16.58
N ASN A 51 -7.37 20.36 -15.68
CA ASN A 51 -6.11 19.65 -15.86
C ASN A 51 -6.32 18.14 -15.60
N VAL A 52 -6.20 17.32 -16.65
CA VAL A 52 -6.37 15.86 -16.58
C VAL A 52 -5.07 15.19 -16.95
N GLN A 53 -4.53 14.38 -16.03
CA GLN A 53 -3.24 13.70 -16.17
C GLN A 53 -3.32 12.31 -15.56
N LEU A 54 -2.54 11.37 -16.12
CA LEU A 54 -2.27 10.07 -15.52
C LEU A 54 -1.05 10.21 -14.61
N SER A 55 -1.22 10.00 -13.30
CA SER A 55 -0.13 10.23 -12.32
C SER A 55 0.76 9.00 -12.15
N LYS A 56 0.17 7.85 -11.81
CA LYS A 56 0.88 6.62 -11.48
C LYS A 56 0.15 5.45 -12.11
N ALA A 57 0.92 4.56 -12.73
CA ALA A 57 0.45 3.30 -13.27
C ALA A 57 1.36 2.21 -12.74
N VAL A 58 0.78 1.13 -12.21
CA VAL A 58 1.54 0.03 -11.60
C VAL A 58 0.94 -1.28 -12.05
N ALA A 59 1.80 -2.23 -12.38
CA ALA A 59 1.42 -3.62 -12.61
C ALA A 59 2.24 -4.53 -11.70
N LEU A 60 1.62 -5.60 -11.24
CA LEU A 60 2.27 -6.68 -10.51
C LEU A 60 2.11 -7.97 -11.29
N THR A 61 3.20 -8.73 -11.39
CA THR A 61 3.20 -10.07 -11.98
C THR A 61 3.72 -11.06 -10.94
N ASN A 62 3.17 -12.27 -10.93
CA ASN A 62 3.62 -13.35 -10.05
C ASN A 62 3.45 -14.71 -10.72
N PRO A 63 4.41 -15.12 -11.58
CA PRO A 63 4.37 -16.44 -12.19
C PRO A 63 4.30 -17.55 -11.13
N GLY A 64 3.22 -18.33 -11.15
CA GLY A 64 3.01 -19.45 -10.21
C GLY A 64 2.35 -19.08 -8.87
N GLY A 65 2.02 -17.80 -8.65
CA GLY A 65 1.21 -17.36 -7.52
C GLY A 65 -0.13 -16.76 -7.93
N VAL A 66 -0.75 -16.02 -7.02
CA VAL A 66 -2.05 -15.38 -7.20
C VAL A 66 -1.92 -13.88 -7.02
N THR A 67 -2.43 -13.11 -7.98
CA THR A 67 -2.54 -11.66 -7.87
C THR A 67 -3.99 -11.25 -7.69
N GLY A 68 -4.23 -10.22 -6.88
CA GLY A 68 -5.56 -9.69 -6.64
C GLY A 68 -5.51 -8.23 -6.22
N ALA A 69 -6.68 -7.59 -6.19
CA ALA A 69 -6.79 -6.17 -5.90
C ALA A 69 -7.90 -5.91 -4.88
N TYR A 70 -7.71 -4.89 -4.06
CA TYR A 70 -8.72 -4.33 -3.18
C TYR A 70 -8.87 -2.85 -3.47
N VAL A 71 -10.11 -2.40 -3.70
CA VAL A 71 -10.44 -0.98 -3.81
C VAL A 71 -11.20 -0.59 -2.55
N TYR A 72 -10.73 0.44 -1.85
CA TYR A 72 -11.35 0.91 -0.62
C TYR A 72 -12.71 1.53 -0.92
N VAL A 73 -13.77 0.74 -0.70
CA VAL A 73 -15.13 1.04 -1.15
C VAL A 73 -15.70 2.34 -0.59
N ALA A 74 -15.28 2.76 0.60
CA ALA A 74 -15.81 3.96 1.24
C ALA A 74 -15.48 5.25 0.47
N THR A 75 -14.33 5.30 -0.21
CA THR A 75 -13.93 6.47 -0.99
C THR A 75 -13.76 6.19 -2.49
N GLY A 76 -13.44 4.94 -2.87
CA GLY A 76 -13.01 4.57 -4.22
C GLY A 76 -11.68 5.22 -4.62
N LYS A 77 -10.97 5.87 -3.69
CA LYS A 77 -9.77 6.67 -3.95
C LYS A 77 -8.46 5.96 -3.58
N ILE A 78 -8.55 4.78 -2.95
CA ILE A 78 -7.39 3.97 -2.57
C ILE A 78 -7.57 2.59 -3.18
N ALA A 79 -6.56 2.11 -3.88
CA ALA A 79 -6.47 0.75 -4.38
C ALA A 79 -5.16 0.10 -3.90
N VAL A 80 -5.25 -1.17 -3.56
CA VAL A 80 -4.10 -2.01 -3.20
C VAL A 80 -4.10 -3.20 -4.13
N ILE A 81 -3.02 -3.37 -4.89
CA ILE A 81 -2.78 -4.60 -5.66
C ILE A 81 -1.77 -5.45 -4.89
N MET A 82 -2.01 -6.76 -4.84
CA MET A 82 -1.22 -7.70 -4.06
C MET A 82 -0.87 -8.91 -4.90
N SER A 83 0.30 -9.46 -4.60
CA SER A 83 0.83 -10.69 -5.13
C SER A 83 1.09 -11.63 -3.96
N LEU A 84 0.44 -12.79 -3.96
CA LEU A 84 0.58 -13.80 -2.92
C LEU A 84 0.96 -15.16 -3.51
N ASN A 85 1.63 -15.96 -2.69
CA ASN A 85 1.81 -17.39 -2.91
C ASN A 85 0.94 -18.19 -1.92
N GLY A 86 0.68 -19.46 -2.25
CA GLY A 86 -0.09 -20.36 -1.41
C GLY A 86 -1.59 -20.12 -1.48
N LYS A 87 -2.29 -20.24 -0.34
CA LYS A 87 -3.75 -20.10 -0.26
C LYS A 87 -4.16 -18.62 -0.26
N ALA A 88 -4.53 -18.10 -1.42
CA ALA A 88 -4.98 -16.72 -1.58
C ALA A 88 -6.39 -16.67 -2.18
N ASP A 89 -7.39 -16.55 -1.32
CA ASP A 89 -8.79 -16.39 -1.70
C ASP A 89 -9.25 -14.92 -1.65
N ASP A 90 -10.45 -14.66 -2.17
CA ASP A 90 -11.01 -13.30 -2.23
C ASP A 90 -11.19 -12.67 -0.84
N ALA A 91 -11.44 -13.48 0.18
CA ALA A 91 -11.57 -13.03 1.56
C ALA A 91 -10.23 -12.51 2.10
N LEU A 92 -9.12 -13.20 1.80
CA LEU A 92 -7.78 -12.76 2.15
C LEU A 92 -7.43 -11.45 1.43
N PHE A 93 -7.68 -11.34 0.12
CA PHE A 93 -7.44 -10.08 -0.61
C PHE A 93 -8.27 -8.92 -0.03
N THR A 94 -9.53 -9.16 0.31
CA THR A 94 -10.39 -8.15 0.91
C THR A 94 -9.90 -7.71 2.29
N GLY A 95 -9.57 -8.66 3.16
CA GLY A 95 -9.11 -8.39 4.52
C GLY A 95 -7.73 -7.73 4.56
N LEU A 96 -6.75 -8.31 3.86
CA LEU A 96 -5.39 -7.81 3.80
C LEU A 96 -5.31 -6.48 3.06
N GLY A 97 -6.00 -6.37 1.92
CA GLY A 97 -6.06 -5.13 1.14
C GLY A 97 -6.71 -3.99 1.93
N GLY A 98 -7.80 -4.28 2.66
CA GLY A 98 -8.42 -3.33 3.58
C GLY A 98 -7.49 -2.88 4.69
N HIS A 99 -6.74 -3.81 5.29
CA HIS A 99 -5.74 -3.51 6.31
C HIS A 99 -4.65 -2.57 5.77
N ILE A 100 -4.06 -2.90 4.61
CA ILE A 100 -3.01 -2.10 3.97
C ILE A 100 -3.55 -0.71 3.61
N ALA A 101 -4.76 -0.62 3.04
CA ALA A 101 -5.39 0.65 2.67
C ALA A 101 -5.63 1.56 3.88
N PHE A 102 -5.99 0.97 5.03
CA PHE A 102 -6.24 1.71 6.27
C PHE A 102 -4.93 2.16 6.95
N HIS A 103 -3.97 1.25 7.13
CA HIS A 103 -2.76 1.54 7.90
C HIS A 103 -1.63 2.21 7.10
N LYS A 104 -1.62 2.05 5.77
CA LYS A 104 -0.58 2.59 4.86
C LYS A 104 0.85 2.34 5.40
N PRO A 105 1.24 1.07 5.62
CA PRO A 105 2.54 0.73 6.20
C PRO A 105 3.70 1.31 5.38
N LEU A 106 4.78 1.69 6.08
CA LEU A 106 6.02 2.21 5.46
C LEU A 106 6.79 1.12 4.71
N GLY A 107 6.60 -0.15 5.09
CA GLY A 107 7.25 -1.29 4.47
C GLY A 107 6.56 -2.61 4.83
N MET A 108 6.83 -3.66 4.05
CA MET A 108 6.29 -4.99 4.31
C MET A 108 6.98 -5.61 5.55
N THR A 109 8.29 -5.49 5.60
CA THR A 109 9.19 -5.98 6.64
C THR A 109 9.97 -4.83 7.26
N ARG A 110 10.66 -5.09 8.39
CA ARG A 110 11.50 -4.07 9.03
C ARG A 110 12.66 -3.62 8.14
N ALA A 111 13.13 -4.50 7.25
CA ALA A 111 14.23 -4.20 6.33
C ALA A 111 13.82 -3.22 5.21
N ASP A 112 12.52 -3.08 4.97
CA ASP A 112 11.98 -2.15 3.97
C ASP A 112 11.87 -0.71 4.52
N VAL A 113 12.08 -0.52 5.84
CA VAL A 113 12.04 0.80 6.46
C VAL A 113 13.40 1.50 6.30
N PRO A 114 13.45 2.78 5.87
CA PRO A 114 14.70 3.52 5.73
C PRO A 114 15.56 3.49 7.00
N ALA A 115 16.84 3.14 6.85
CA ALA A 115 17.74 2.94 7.99
C ALA A 115 17.97 4.23 8.80
N ASP A 116 18.00 5.37 8.13
CA ASP A 116 18.09 6.70 8.75
C ASP A 116 16.88 7.00 9.65
N LEU A 117 15.68 6.62 9.21
CA LEU A 117 14.47 6.73 10.02
C LEU A 117 14.53 5.80 11.23
N VAL A 118 14.95 4.54 11.04
CA VAL A 118 15.09 3.57 12.15
C VAL A 118 16.08 4.06 13.21
N GLU A 119 17.23 4.59 12.80
CA GLU A 119 18.23 5.10 13.74
C GLU A 119 17.76 6.37 14.46
N LYS A 120 17.02 7.24 13.76
CA LYS A 120 16.38 8.40 14.38
C LYS A 120 15.37 7.98 15.46
N GLU A 121 14.49 7.03 15.15
CA GLU A 121 13.51 6.53 16.12
C GLU A 121 14.17 5.79 17.29
N ARG A 122 15.25 5.04 17.03
CA ARG A 122 16.07 4.41 18.08
C ARG A 122 16.66 5.45 19.02
N ALA A 123 17.29 6.50 18.49
CA ALA A 123 17.88 7.56 19.28
C ALA A 123 16.82 8.25 20.16
N PHE A 124 15.66 8.55 19.58
CA PHE A 124 14.52 9.13 20.29
C PHE A 124 14.02 8.21 21.41
N ALA A 125 13.88 6.91 21.14
CA ALA A 125 13.48 5.92 22.15
C ALA A 125 14.47 5.86 23.33
N VAL A 126 15.78 5.89 23.06
CA VAL A 126 16.84 5.92 24.08
C VAL A 126 16.80 7.20 24.89
N GLU A 127 16.64 8.36 24.25
CA GLU A 127 16.53 9.65 24.94
C GLU A 127 15.34 9.67 25.89
N GLN A 128 14.16 9.27 25.41
CA GLN A 128 12.97 9.18 26.26
C GLN A 128 13.14 8.18 27.40
N ALA A 129 13.86 7.08 27.18
CA ALA A 129 14.11 6.10 28.23
C ALA A 129 15.04 6.64 29.32
N LYS A 130 16.10 7.36 28.94
CA LYS A 130 17.01 8.04 29.89
C LYS A 130 16.28 9.08 30.73
N ALA A 131 15.34 9.82 30.14
CA ALA A 131 14.53 10.81 30.84
C ALA A 131 13.64 10.21 31.95
N THR A 132 13.42 8.88 31.98
CA THR A 132 12.63 8.22 33.04
C THR A 132 13.37 8.08 34.38
N GLY A 133 14.69 8.31 34.42
CA GLY A 133 15.51 8.16 35.62
C GLY A 133 15.66 6.72 36.15
N LYS A 134 15.21 5.72 35.39
CA LYS A 134 15.30 4.30 35.77
C LYS A 134 16.71 3.73 35.56
N PRO A 135 17.07 2.62 36.23
CA PRO A 135 18.35 1.95 36.01
C PRO A 135 18.57 1.60 34.54
N GLN A 136 19.84 1.60 34.09
CA GLN A 136 20.22 1.42 32.69
C GLN A 136 19.56 0.19 32.02
N GLN A 137 19.56 -0.96 32.69
CA GLN A 137 18.93 -2.19 32.17
C GLN A 137 17.42 -2.03 31.92
N ILE A 138 16.73 -1.23 32.74
CA ILE A 138 15.30 -0.95 32.57
C ILE A 138 15.08 0.09 31.47
N ALA A 139 15.93 1.12 31.39
CA ALA A 139 15.88 2.11 30.32
C ALA A 139 16.11 1.47 28.94
N GLU A 140 17.07 0.56 28.82
CA GLU A 140 17.32 -0.19 27.58
C GLU A 140 16.10 -1.01 27.14
N LYS A 141 15.46 -1.74 28.07
CA LYS A 141 14.21 -2.47 27.80
C LYS A 141 13.06 -1.54 27.37
N ILE A 142 12.97 -0.34 27.94
CA ILE A 142 11.94 0.65 27.55
C ILE A 142 12.21 1.15 26.13
N ALA A 143 13.46 1.48 25.81
CA ALA A 143 13.83 1.95 24.47
C ALA A 143 13.54 0.87 23.41
N GLU A 144 13.89 -0.39 23.70
CA GLU A 144 13.59 -1.53 22.83
C GLU A 144 12.07 -1.71 22.64
N GLY A 145 11.28 -1.62 23.71
CA GLY A 145 9.83 -1.70 23.64
C GLY A 145 9.22 -0.62 22.75
N LYS A 146 9.72 0.62 22.84
CA LYS A 146 9.28 1.74 21.99
C LYS A 146 9.63 1.53 20.52
N LEU A 147 10.84 1.06 20.24
CA LEU A 147 11.24 0.76 18.87
C LEU A 147 10.42 -0.40 18.27
N ASN A 148 10.10 -1.41 19.08
CA ASN A 148 9.20 -2.49 18.67
C ASN A 148 7.76 -2.00 18.42
N ALA A 149 7.26 -1.05 19.22
CA ALA A 149 5.96 -0.42 18.99
C ALA A 149 5.94 0.38 17.68
N PHE A 150 7.01 1.11 17.38
CA PHE A 150 7.17 1.78 16.07
C PHE A 150 7.06 0.78 14.91
N PHE A 151 7.77 -0.35 14.98
CA PHE A 151 7.65 -1.38 13.93
C PHE A 151 6.25 -1.99 13.88
N ALA A 152 5.62 -2.27 15.02
CA ALA A 152 4.24 -2.75 15.07
C ALA A 152 3.22 -1.75 14.48
N GLU A 153 3.55 -0.46 14.42
CA GLU A 153 2.69 0.54 13.78
C GLU A 153 3.03 0.73 12.29
N LYS A 154 4.30 0.61 11.89
CA LYS A 154 4.76 1.02 10.55
C LYS A 154 5.07 -0.13 9.59
N VAL A 155 5.26 -1.35 10.08
CA VAL A 155 5.66 -2.50 9.27
C VAL A 155 4.50 -3.48 9.14
N LEU A 156 4.07 -3.75 7.91
CA LEU A 156 2.87 -4.53 7.62
C LEU A 156 2.85 -5.87 8.36
N LEU A 157 3.89 -6.69 8.23
CA LEU A 157 3.90 -8.02 8.83
C LEU A 157 3.97 -8.00 10.37
N ASP A 158 4.35 -6.88 10.96
CA ASP A 158 4.39 -6.67 12.41
C ASP A 158 3.13 -6.03 12.97
N GLN A 159 2.27 -5.48 12.11
CA GLN A 159 1.02 -4.85 12.51
C GLN A 159 0.04 -5.86 13.07
N PRO A 160 -0.67 -5.53 14.17
CA PRO A 160 -1.84 -6.30 14.59
C PRO A 160 -2.92 -6.16 13.51
N PHE A 161 -3.54 -7.28 13.12
CA PHE A 161 -4.59 -7.24 12.12
C PHE A 161 -5.77 -6.40 12.62
N PHE A 162 -6.28 -5.50 11.78
CA PHE A 162 -7.23 -4.45 12.22
C PHE A 162 -8.57 -5.02 12.71
N ASN A 163 -8.95 -6.21 12.23
CA ASN A 163 -10.17 -6.89 12.62
C ASN A 163 -9.85 -8.10 13.51
N SER A 164 -9.79 -7.87 14.82
CA SER A 164 -9.50 -8.91 15.80
C SER A 164 -10.54 -10.03 15.88
N GLN A 165 -11.76 -9.82 15.38
CA GLN A 165 -12.78 -10.87 15.28
C GLN A 165 -12.45 -11.89 14.19
N VAL A 166 -11.69 -11.47 13.17
CA VAL A 166 -11.22 -12.36 12.10
C VAL A 166 -9.89 -12.98 12.48
N PHE A 167 -8.96 -12.18 13.01
CA PHE A 167 -7.67 -12.68 13.47
C PHE A 167 -7.10 -11.83 14.60
N ASP A 168 -6.89 -12.44 15.78
CA ASP A 168 -6.20 -11.82 16.89
C ASP A 168 -4.71 -12.13 16.85
N GLY A 169 -3.93 -11.19 16.32
CA GLY A 169 -2.48 -11.32 16.17
C GLY A 169 -1.94 -10.48 15.02
N LYS A 170 -0.68 -10.70 14.65
CA LYS A 170 -0.02 -9.95 13.58
C LYS A 170 -0.44 -10.40 12.19
N VAL A 171 -0.40 -9.51 11.21
CA VAL A 171 -0.63 -9.84 9.79
C VAL A 171 0.30 -10.96 9.32
N GLY A 172 1.58 -10.93 9.71
CA GLY A 172 2.51 -12.01 9.36
C GLY A 172 2.09 -13.38 9.89
N ASP A 173 1.51 -13.43 11.09
CA ASP A 173 1.01 -14.67 11.69
C ASP A 173 -0.29 -15.13 11.02
N MET A 174 -1.15 -14.19 10.63
CA MET A 174 -2.38 -14.46 9.87
C MET A 174 -2.05 -15.15 8.55
N LEU A 175 -1.09 -14.61 7.79
CA LEU A 175 -0.64 -15.17 6.51
C LEU A 175 -0.06 -16.56 6.69
N LYS A 176 0.87 -16.74 7.64
CA LYS A 176 1.49 -18.03 7.93
C LYS A 176 0.46 -19.10 8.31
N LYS A 177 -0.46 -18.78 9.24
CA LYS A 177 -1.53 -19.72 9.66
C LYS A 177 -2.50 -20.04 8.53
N GLY A 178 -2.76 -19.08 7.64
CA GLY A 178 -3.57 -19.27 6.44
C GLY A 178 -2.89 -20.10 5.34
N GLY A 179 -1.57 -20.35 5.44
CA GLY A 179 -0.80 -21.00 4.37
C GLY A 179 -0.62 -20.08 3.16
N ALA A 180 -0.52 -18.77 3.41
CA ALA A 180 -0.32 -17.73 2.40
C ALA A 180 0.98 -16.97 2.69
N GLU A 181 1.56 -16.40 1.64
CA GLU A 181 2.72 -15.53 1.74
C GLU A 181 2.48 -14.30 0.87
N LEU A 182 2.59 -13.11 1.44
CA LEU A 182 2.58 -11.87 0.66
C LEU A 182 3.96 -11.67 0.04
N VAL A 183 4.03 -11.71 -1.28
CA VAL A 183 5.27 -11.52 -2.05
C VAL A 183 5.53 -10.04 -2.27
N LYS A 184 4.50 -9.31 -2.70
CA LYS A 184 4.57 -7.88 -2.97
C LYS A 184 3.18 -7.25 -2.91
N TYR A 185 3.11 -5.99 -2.53
CA TYR A 185 1.93 -5.15 -2.72
C TYR A 185 2.32 -3.78 -3.25
N GLU A 186 1.36 -3.10 -3.88
CA GLU A 186 1.47 -1.71 -4.28
C GLU A 186 0.19 -1.00 -3.89
N LEU A 187 0.32 0.17 -3.26
CA LEU A 187 -0.79 1.04 -2.91
C LEU A 187 -0.80 2.26 -3.84
N VAL A 188 -1.97 2.58 -4.37
CA VAL A 188 -2.21 3.77 -5.17
C VAL A 188 -3.35 4.56 -4.52
N GLU A 189 -3.12 5.85 -4.31
CA GLU A 189 -4.09 6.76 -3.71
C GLU A 189 -4.25 7.99 -4.61
N VAL A 190 -5.49 8.35 -4.90
CA VAL A 190 -5.80 9.55 -5.69
C VAL A 190 -5.29 10.80 -4.96
N GLY A 191 -4.44 11.57 -5.62
CA GLY A 191 -3.86 12.82 -5.09
C GLY A 191 -2.58 12.64 -4.28
N LYS A 192 -1.97 11.45 -4.30
CA LYS A 192 -0.65 11.16 -3.71
C LYS A 192 0.36 10.72 -4.76
#